data_AF-A0A318TPI5-F1
#
_entry.id   AF-A0A318TPI5-F1
#
_cell.length_a   1.000
_cell.length_b   1.000
_cell.length_c   1.000
_cell.angle_alpha   90.00
_cell.angle_beta   90.00
_cell.angle_gamma   90.00
#
_symmetry.space_group_name_H-M   'P 1'
#
loop_
_entity.id
_entity.type
_entity.pdbx_description
1 polymer ?
#
loop_
_entity_poly.entity_id
_entity_poly.type
_entity_poly.pdbx_seq_one_letter_code
_entity_poly.pdbx_strand_id
1 'polypeptide(L)' 'MKLTRILLPILVVALSLYSIITMDYRFSSVGQLLLGIFFFITGYDDIKNKKTGWGGYFIGGGLLIILMSIFSF' A
#
# COMPACT_ATOMS: atom_id res chain seq x y z
N MET A 1 10.77 -8.25 8.29
CA MET A 1 9.30 -8.00 8.30
C MET A 1 8.86 -6.89 9.24
N LYS A 2 9.47 -6.65 10.42
CA LYS A 2 9.09 -5.51 11.29
C LYS A 2 9.41 -4.14 10.68
N LEU A 3 10.61 -3.97 10.12
CA LEU A 3 11.08 -2.69 9.60
C LEU A 3 10.28 -2.20 8.38
N THR A 4 10.01 -3.09 7.42
CA THR A 4 9.18 -2.80 6.24
C THR A 4 7.73 -2.45 6.63
N ARG A 5 7.20 -3.06 7.69
CA ARG A 5 5.85 -2.77 8.19
C ARG A 5 5.71 -1.37 8.82
N ILE A 6 6.83 -0.75 9.21
CA ILE A 6 6.87 0.58 9.82
C ILE A 6 7.29 1.62 8.78
N LEU A 7 8.31 1.34 7.98
CA LEU A 7 8.85 2.28 6.99
C LEU A 7 7.87 2.55 5.84
N LEU A 8 7.19 1.53 5.30
CA LEU A 8 6.23 1.71 4.20
C LEU A 8 5.09 2.67 4.53
N PRO A 9 4.34 2.50 5.64
CA PRO A 9 3.26 3.43 5.95
C PRO A 9 3.77 4.86 6.25
N ILE A 10 4.95 5.01 6.85
CA ILE A 10 5.57 6.34 7.03
C ILE A 10 5.83 7.00 5.68
N LEU A 11 6.37 6.25 4.71
CA LEU A 11 6.65 6.74 3.36
C LEU A 11 5.38 7.11 2.60
N VAL A 12 4.32 6.30 2.74
CA VAL A 12 2.99 6.59 2.16
C VAL A 12 2.42 7.89 2.73
N VAL A 13 2.50 8.09 4.05
CA VAL A 13 1.99 9.31 4.70
C VAL A 13 2.80 10.53 4.26
N ALA A 14 4.14 10.41 4.19
CA ALA A 14 5.00 11.49 3.74
C ALA A 14 4.71 11.90 2.28
N LEU A 15 4.52 10.93 1.38
CA LEU A 15 4.16 11.20 -0.02
C LEU A 15 2.75 11.79 -0.17
N SER A 16 1.81 11.32 0.66
CA SER A 16 0.45 11.87 0.68
C SER A 16 0.45 13.33 1.14
N LEU A 17 1.19 13.65 2.20
CA LEU A 17 1.36 15.02 2.69
C LEU A 17 2.07 15.90 1.64
N TYR A 18 3.12 15.40 1.00
CA TYR A 18 3.82 16.12 -0.04
C TYR A 18 2.92 16.44 -1.23
N SER A 19 2.10 15.47 -1.68
CA SER A 19 1.14 15.66 -2.76
C SER A 19 0.11 16.75 -2.44
N ILE A 20 -0.38 16.80 -1.20
CA ILE A 20 -1.32 17.83 -0.75
C ILE A 20 -0.64 19.20 -0.70
N ILE A 21 0.58 19.30 -0.15
CA ILE A 21 1.31 20.56 0.02
C ILE A 21 1.68 21.17 -1.34
N THR A 22 2.10 20.34 -2.29
CA THR A 22 2.55 20.79 -3.61
C THR A 22 1.42 20.95 -4.62
N MET A 23 0.20 20.51 -4.29
CA MET A 23 -0.92 20.34 -5.22
C MET A 23 -0.58 19.50 -6.47
N ASP A 24 0.55 18.77 -6.46
CA ASP A 24 0.90 17.84 -7.52
C ASP A 24 0.37 16.45 -7.14
N TYR A 25 -0.79 16.12 -7.71
CA TYR A 25 -1.48 14.86 -7.46
C TYR A 25 -0.85 13.66 -8.17
N ARG A 26 0.20 13.84 -8.98
CA ARG A 26 0.94 12.71 -9.57
C ARG A 26 1.59 11.84 -8.49
N PHE A 27 1.95 12.42 -7.35
CA PHE A 27 2.44 11.68 -6.19
C PHE A 27 1.35 10.89 -5.45
N SER A 28 0.07 11.21 -5.65
CA SER A 28 -1.06 10.44 -5.12
C SER A 28 -1.10 9.04 -5.72
N SER A 29 -0.95 8.92 -7.05
CA SER A 29 -0.91 7.63 -7.74
C SER A 29 0.26 6.77 -7.22
N VAL A 30 1.44 7.37 -7.04
CA VAL A 30 2.61 6.70 -6.44
C VAL A 30 2.35 6.24 -5.00
N GLY A 31 1.71 7.08 -4.19
CA GLY A 31 1.32 6.76 -2.82
C GLY A 31 0.35 5.59 -2.74
N GLN A 32 -0.64 5.54 -3.63
CA GLN A 32 -1.60 4.42 -3.73
C GLN A 32 -0.89 3.12 -4.13
N LEU A 33 0.08 3.19 -5.05
CA LEU A 33 0.88 2.04 -5.49
C LEU A 33 1.65 1.41 -4.32
N LEU A 34 2.31 2.25 -3.51
CA LEU A 34 3.00 1.83 -2.29
C LEU A 34 2.04 1.23 -1.25
N LEU A 35 0.84 1.78 -1.13
CA LEU A 35 -0.23 1.28 -0.26
C LEU A 35 -0.69 -0.12 -0.68
N GLY A 36 -0.90 -0.34 -1.98
CA GLY A 36 -1.27 -1.64 -2.52
C GLY A 36 -0.18 -2.70 -2.27
N ILE A 37 1.10 -2.34 -2.46
CA ILE A 37 2.24 -3.21 -2.12
C ILE A 37 2.26 -3.55 -0.63
N PHE A 38 2.01 -2.57 0.24
CA PHE A 38 1.95 -2.78 1.68
C PHE A 38 0.83 -3.76 2.09
N PHE A 39 -0.35 -3.64 1.47
CA PHE A 39 -1.46 -4.57 1.68
C PHE A 39 -1.12 -5.98 1.20
N PHE A 40 -0.45 -6.11 0.05
CA PHE A 40 -0.01 -7.38 -0.48
C PHE A 40 0.99 -8.09 0.46
N ILE A 41 1.99 -7.36 0.95
CA ILE A 41 2.98 -7.88 1.92
C ILE A 41 2.27 -8.29 3.23
N THR A 42 1.33 -7.47 3.70
CA THR A 42 0.59 -7.75 4.94
C THR A 42 -0.30 -8.97 4.80
N GLY A 43 -0.98 -9.11 3.67
CA GLY A 43 -1.82 -10.28 3.40
C GLY A 43 -1.00 -11.55 3.22
N TYR A 44 0.15 -11.48 2.53
CA TYR A 44 1.07 -12.61 2.42
C TYR A 44 1.61 -13.06 3.78
N ASP A 45 1.97 -12.12 4.65
CA ASP A 45 2.45 -12.43 6.01
C ASP A 45 1.33 -13.03 6.89
N ASP A 46 0.08 -12.60 6.70
CA ASP A 46 -1.07 -13.16 7.41
C ASP A 46 -1.39 -14.60 6.97
N ILE A 47 -1.32 -14.90 5.67
CA ILE A 47 -1.48 -16.27 5.13
C ILE A 47 -0.32 -17.16 5.60
N LYS A 48 0.92 -16.68 5.45
CA LYS A 48 2.11 -17.44 5.82
C LYS A 48 2.11 -17.83 7.30
N ASN A 49 1.70 -16.91 8.17
CA ASN A 49 1.67 -17.16 9.61
C ASN A 49 0.32 -17.67 10.13
N LYS A 50 -0.65 -17.98 9.24
CA LYS A 50 -2.02 -18.46 9.57
C LYS A 50 -2.70 -17.68 10.70
N LYS A 51 -2.51 -16.35 10.74
CA LYS A 51 -2.88 -15.55 11.91
C LYS A 51 -4.37 -15.29 12.01
N THR A 52 -4.98 -14.79 10.94
CA THR A 52 -6.37 -14.31 11.03
C THR A 52 -7.26 -14.81 9.90
N GLY A 53 -6.70 -15.38 8.81
CA GLY A 53 -7.48 -15.81 7.65
C GLY A 53 -7.93 -14.65 6.76
N TRP A 54 -7.62 -13.40 7.16
CA TRP A 54 -7.93 -12.19 6.40
C TRP A 54 -6.90 -11.90 5.31
N GLY A 55 -5.78 -12.62 5.30
CA GLY A 55 -4.70 -12.43 4.34
C GLY A 55 -5.14 -12.49 2.87
N GLY A 56 -6.14 -13.31 2.54
CA GLY A 56 -6.73 -13.33 1.19
C GLY A 56 -7.41 -12.02 0.80
N TYR A 57 -8.14 -11.39 1.73
CA TYR A 57 -8.77 -10.08 1.50
C TYR A 57 -7.73 -8.97 1.37
N PHE A 58 -6.66 -9.02 2.16
CA PHE A 58 -5.57 -8.04 2.05
C PHE A 58 -4.79 -8.17 0.73
N ILE A 59 -4.56 -9.38 0.26
CA ILE A 59 -3.94 -9.61 -1.07
C ILE A 59 -4.88 -9.13 -2.19
N GLY A 60 -6.16 -9.48 -2.14
CA GLY A 60 -7.14 -9.06 -3.14
C GLY A 60 -7.32 -7.55 -3.18
N GLY A 61 -7.46 -6.91 -2.02
CA GLY A 61 -7.54 -5.46 -1.91
C GLY A 61 -6.26 -4.76 -2.37
N GLY A 62 -5.08 -5.29 -2.00
CA GLY A 62 -3.79 -4.78 -2.46
C GLY A 62 -3.64 -4.83 -3.98
N LEU A 63 -4.04 -5.93 -4.61
CA LEU A 63 -4.03 -6.07 -6.08
C LEU A 63 -4.96 -5.07 -6.77
N LEU A 64 -6.17 -4.85 -6.24
CA LEU A 64 -7.10 -3.86 -6.77
C LEU A 64 -6.52 -2.44 -6.70
N ILE A 65 -5.93 -2.08 -5.56
CA ILE A 65 -5.30 -0.77 -5.37
C ILE A 65 -4.13 -0.56 -6.35
N ILE A 66 -3.31 -1.58 -6.58
CA ILE A 66 -2.22 -1.53 -7.56
C ILE A 66 -2.78 -1.33 -8.98
N LEU A 67 -3.81 -2.09 -9.35
CA LEU A 67 -4.48 -1.96 -10.65
C LEU A 67 -5.03 -0.55 -10.87
N MET A 68 -5.77 -0.01 -9.90
CA MET A 68 -6.33 1.34 -10.01
C MET A 68 -5.24 2.41 -10.09
N SER A 69 -4.16 2.25 -9.31
CA SER A 69 -3.02 3.17 -9.33
C SER A 69 -2.31 3.21 -10.68
N ILE A 70 -2.15 2.06 -11.35
CA ILE A 70 -1.56 1.98 -12.70
C ILE A 70 -2.44 2.67 -13.75
N PHE A 71 -3.77 2.51 -13.67
CA PHE A 71 -4.70 3.17 -14.59
C PHE A 71 -4.93 4.66 -14.30
N SER A 72 -4.48 5.14 -13.14
CA SER A 72 -4.59 6.54 -12.72
C SER A 72 -3.31 7.35 -13.00
N PHE A 73 -2.32 6.76 -13.68
CA PHE A 73 -1.08 7.39 -14.13
C PHE A 73 -1.24 7.99 -15.53
#